data_AF-A0A838NVH5-F1
#
_entry.id   AF-A0A838NVH5-F1
#
_cell.length_a   1.000
_cell.length_b   1.000
_cell.length_c   1.000
_cell.angle_alpha   90.00
_cell.angle_beta   90.00
_cell.angle_gamma   90.00
#
_symmetry.space_group_name_H-M   'P 1'
#
loop_
_entity.id
_entity.type
_entity.pdbx_description
1 polymer ?
#
loop_
_entity_poly.entity_id
_entity_poly.type
_entity_poly.pdbx_seq_one_letter_code
_entity_poly.pdbx_strand_id
1 'polypeptide(L)'
;MPARLISVDGINWAVFPSGYITQYDQDEFGLFFARGQGDDREVRVTRYSPQGSRSREQSFAELSDERLGELLAQSQPSFTSPEAGYTG
;
A
#
# COMPACT_ATOMS: atom_id res chain seq x y z
N MET A 1 -10.10 6.28 6.31
CA MET A 1 -10.15 4.82 6.51
C MET A 1 -9.04 4.40 7.45
N PRO A 2 -9.28 3.52 8.44
CA PRO A 2 -8.23 3.02 9.32
C PRO A 2 -7.26 2.11 8.55
N ALA A 3 -5.98 2.13 8.94
CA ALA A 3 -5.00 1.19 8.41
C ALA A 3 -5.33 -0.23 8.89
N ARG A 4 -5.10 -1.23 8.03
CA ARG A 4 -5.17 -2.65 8.40
C ARG A 4 -3.79 -3.14 8.80
N LEU A 5 -3.71 -3.96 9.83
CA LEU A 5 -2.46 -4.62 10.22
C LEU A 5 -2.49 -6.05 9.70
N ILE A 6 -1.44 -6.44 8.96
CA ILE A 6 -1.22 -7.80 8.50
C ILE A 6 0.13 -8.30 9.01
N SER A 7 0.26 -9.62 9.18
CA SER A 7 1.54 -10.26 9.51
C SER A 7 2.02 -11.10 8.33
N VAL A 8 3.20 -10.80 7.81
CA VAL A 8 3.82 -11.51 6.68
C VAL A 8 5.24 -11.89 7.09
N ASP A 9 5.58 -13.18 7.04
CA ASP A 9 6.88 -13.71 7.50
C ASP A 9 7.26 -13.30 8.93
N GLY A 10 6.25 -13.18 9.82
CA GLY A 10 6.45 -12.75 11.22
C GLY A 10 6.66 -11.24 11.40
N ILE A 11 6.56 -10.45 10.33
CA ILE A 11 6.71 -9.00 10.32
C ILE A 11 5.32 -8.36 10.23
N ASN A 12 5.06 -7.38 11.10
CA ASN A 12 3.80 -6.64 11.10
C ASN A 12 3.88 -5.44 10.14
N TRP A 13 2.89 -5.35 9.26
CA TRP A 13 2.76 -4.32 8.25
C TRP A 13 1.44 -3.58 8.42
N ALA A 14 1.52 -2.25 8.47
CA ALA A 14 0.37 -1.37 8.35
C ALA A 14 0.08 -1.13 6.87
N VAL A 15 -1.14 -1.44 6.43
CA VAL A 15 -1.60 -1.28 5.06
C VAL A 15 -2.67 -0.22 4.99
N PHE A 16 -2.53 0.71 4.05
CA PHE A 16 -3.52 1.75 3.81
C PHE A 16 -3.64 2.08 2.32
N PRO A 17 -4.87 2.33 1.82
CA PRO A 17 -5.07 2.82 0.48
C PRO A 17 -4.48 4.22 0.32
N SER A 18 -3.76 4.44 -0.77
CA SER A 18 -3.29 5.75 -1.19
C SER A 18 -4.48 6.64 -1.52
N GLY A 19 -4.53 7.82 -0.92
CA GLY A 19 -5.48 8.87 -1.30
C GLY A 19 -5.11 9.58 -2.61
N TYR A 20 -3.92 9.33 -3.18
CA TYR A 20 -3.50 9.94 -4.44
C TYR A 20 -4.15 9.24 -5.62
N ILE A 21 -5.18 9.87 -6.15
CA ILE A 21 -5.84 9.49 -7.41
C ILE A 21 -5.03 10.10 -8.55
N THR A 22 -4.33 9.28 -9.32
CA THR A 22 -3.87 9.73 -10.64
C THR A 22 -5.09 9.84 -11.55
N GLN A 23 -5.24 10.99 -12.20
CA GLN A 23 -6.41 11.48 -12.94
C GLN A 23 -6.91 10.57 -14.10
N TYR A 24 -6.20 9.46 -14.36
CA TYR A 24 -6.29 8.69 -15.60
C TYR A 24 -6.87 7.28 -15.44
N ASP A 25 -7.07 6.78 -14.23
CA ASP A 25 -7.69 5.46 -14.04
C ASP A 25 -8.62 5.50 -12.83
N GLN A 26 -9.94 5.39 -13.08
CA GLN A 26 -10.93 5.49 -12.02
C GLN A 26 -10.98 4.24 -11.14
N ASP A 27 -10.43 3.12 -11.61
CA ASP A 27 -10.55 1.82 -10.94
C ASP A 27 -9.29 1.47 -10.14
N GLU A 28 -8.09 1.81 -10.63
CA GLU A 28 -6.84 1.55 -9.91
C GLU A 28 -6.61 2.50 -8.72
N PHE A 29 -6.09 1.96 -7.61
CA PHE A 29 -5.57 2.76 -6.50
C PHE A 29 -4.28 2.17 -5.92
N GLY A 30 -3.44 3.06 -5.37
CA GLY A 30 -2.22 2.64 -4.69
C GLY A 30 -2.52 2.00 -3.34
N LEU A 31 -1.73 1.01 -2.95
CA LEU A 31 -1.67 0.47 -1.60
C LEU A 31 -0.28 0.74 -1.04
N PHE A 32 -0.23 1.30 0.17
CA PHE A 32 0.99 1.48 0.91
C PHE A 32 1.08 0.44 2.01
N PHE A 33 2.28 -0.12 2.16
CA PHE A 33 2.66 -1.01 3.23
C PHE A 33 3.77 -0.32 4.01
N ALA A 34 3.57 -0.11 5.31
CA ALA A 34 4.58 0.48 6.18
C ALA A 34 4.89 -0.45 7.34
N ARG A 35 6.17 -0.59 7.67
CA ARG A 35 6.64 -1.22 8.90
C ARG A 35 7.73 -0.37 9.56
N GLY A 36 8.02 -0.67 10.81
CA GLY A 36 9.01 0.07 11.59
C GLY A 36 8.57 1.50 11.92
N GLN A 37 9.45 2.25 12.57
CA GLN A 37 9.29 3.67 12.87
C GLN A 37 10.66 4.38 12.82
N GLY A 38 10.64 5.71 12.63
CA GLY A 38 11.86 6.50 12.57
C GLY A 38 12.77 6.10 11.41
N ASP A 39 14.04 5.83 11.71
CA ASP A 39 15.10 5.49 10.74
C ASP A 39 14.95 4.08 10.14
N ASP A 40 14.27 3.15 10.85
CA ASP A 40 13.96 1.79 10.37
C ASP A 40 12.62 1.74 9.60
N ARG A 41 12.00 2.89 9.32
CA ARG A 41 10.71 2.93 8.65
C ARG A 41 10.85 2.48 7.19
N GLU A 42 10.35 1.29 6.90
CA GLU A 42 10.25 0.78 5.54
C GLU A 42 8.84 1.04 5.00
N VAL A 43 8.77 1.64 3.81
CA VAL A 43 7.52 1.86 3.08
C VAL A 43 7.64 1.20 1.72
N ARG A 44 6.63 0.41 1.36
CA ARG A 44 6.50 -0.22 0.05
C ARG A 44 5.17 0.16 -0.56
N VAL A 45 5.15 0.27 -1.89
CA VAL A 45 3.97 0.68 -2.65
C VAL A 45 3.70 -0.30 -3.77
N THR A 46 2.42 -0.59 -3.99
CA THR A 46 1.95 -1.32 -5.16
C THR A 46 0.65 -0.71 -5.66
N ARG A 47 0.28 -1.05 -6.88
CA ARG A 47 -1.00 -0.65 -7.45
C ARG A 47 -1.96 -1.83 -7.41
N TYR A 48 -3.21 -1.55 -7.09
CA TYR A 48 -4.27 -2.55 -7.05
C TYR A 48 -5.47 -2.04 -7.84
N SER A 49 -5.85 -2.81 -8.87
CA SER A 49 -7.09 -2.65 -9.60
C SER A 49 -8.10 -3.66 -9.05
N PRO A 50 -9.20 -3.22 -8.43
CA PRO A 50 -10.28 -4.11 -8.04
C PRO A 50 -10.92 -4.75 -9.27
N GLN A 51 -11.47 -5.95 -9.11
CA GLN A 51 -12.24 -6.57 -10.18
C GLN A 51 -13.72 -6.16 -10.06
N GLY A 52 -14.19 -5.33 -10.99
CA GLY A 52 -15.60 -4.91 -11.12
C GLY A 52 -15.92 -3.55 -10.50
N SER A 53 -17.17 -3.09 -10.61
CA SER A 53 -17.62 -1.75 -10.19
C SER A 53 -17.82 -1.59 -8.67
N ARG A 54 -16.82 -1.90 -7.85
CA ARG A 54 -16.86 -1.69 -6.40
C ARG A 54 -16.09 -0.43 -6.01
N SER A 55 -16.59 0.30 -5.02
CA SER A 55 -15.86 1.43 -4.43
C SER A 55 -14.51 0.94 -3.88
N ARG A 56 -13.44 1.72 -4.07
CA ARG A 56 -12.08 1.39 -3.59
C ARG A 56 -12.03 0.99 -2.12
N GLU A 57 -12.82 1.67 -1.29
CA GLU A 57 -12.93 1.41 0.15
C GLU A 57 -13.51 0.01 0.42
N GLN A 58 -14.57 -0.37 -0.31
CA GLN A 58 -15.18 -1.69 -0.21
C GLN A 58 -14.21 -2.75 -0.70
N SER A 59 -13.58 -2.54 -1.86
CA SER A 59 -12.60 -3.47 -2.40
C SER A 59 -11.41 -3.67 -1.45
N PHE A 60 -10.93 -2.63 -0.77
CA PHE A 60 -9.88 -2.74 0.24
C PHE A 60 -10.34 -3.46 1.51
N ALA A 61 -11.57 -3.20 1.96
CA ALA A 61 -12.14 -3.88 3.12
C ALA A 61 -12.34 -5.38 2.88
N GLU A 62 -12.65 -5.78 1.64
CA GLU A 62 -12.84 -7.19 1.26
C GLU A 62 -11.53 -7.94 0.97
N LEU A 63 -10.37 -7.27 0.87
CA LEU A 63 -9.09 -7.95 0.63
C LEU A 63 -8.72 -8.89 1.79
N SER A 64 -8.41 -10.14 1.49
CA SER A 64 -7.87 -11.08 2.48
C SER A 64 -6.42 -10.76 2.82
N ASP A 65 -5.97 -11.11 4.02
CA ASP A 65 -4.58 -10.96 4.47
C ASP A 65 -3.60 -11.69 3.56
N GLU A 66 -3.98 -12.86 3.03
CA GLU A 66 -3.22 -13.62 2.02
C GLU A 66 -2.98 -12.77 0.76
N ARG A 67 -4.03 -12.15 0.23
CA ARG A 67 -3.94 -11.29 -0.96
C ARG A 67 -3.11 -10.05 -0.69
N LEU A 68 -3.22 -9.46 0.51
CA LEU A 68 -2.38 -8.34 0.91
C LEU A 68 -0.90 -8.76 1.02
N GLY A 69 -0.62 -9.98 1.46
CA GLY A 69 0.73 -10.56 1.44
C GLY A 69 1.29 -10.74 0.03
N GLU A 70 0.49 -11.24 -0.92
CA GLU A 70 0.90 -11.32 -2.34
C GLU A 70 1.19 -9.93 -2.94
N LEU A 71 0.35 -8.94 -2.62
CA LEU A 71 0.51 -7.56 -3.08
C LEU A 71 1.76 -6.92 -2.47
N LEU A 72 2.06 -7.21 -1.20
CA LEU A 72 3.30 -6.81 -0.53
C LEU A 72 4.53 -7.45 -1.19
N ALA A 73 4.47 -8.74 -1.55
CA ALA A 73 5.57 -9.42 -2.23
C ALA A 73 5.88 -8.78 -3.60
N GLN A 74 4.86 -8.30 -4.31
CA GLN A 74 4.98 -7.59 -5.59
C GLN A 74 5.31 -6.09 -5.44
N SER A 75 5.17 -5.54 -4.24
CA SER A 75 5.34 -4.11 -3.99
C SER A 75 6.80 -3.68 -4.13
N GLN A 76 6.99 -2.47 -4.66
CA GLN A 76 8.30 -1.85 -4.79
C GLN A 76 8.61 -1.00 -3.55
N PRO A 77 9.87 -0.94 -3.10
CA PRO A 77 10.27 -0.01 -2.04
C PRO A 77 9.98 1.43 -2.50
N SER A 78 9.26 2.20 -1.68
CA SER A 78 8.91 3.60 -2.01
C SER A 78 10.13 4.54 -2.06
N PHE A 79 11.31 4.06 -1.63
CA PHE A 79 12.57 4.80 -1.70
C PHE A 79 13.10 5.01 -3.14
N THR A 80 12.51 4.37 -4.16
CA THR A 80 12.92 4.57 -5.57
C THR A 80 12.23 5.76 -6.26
N SER A 81 11.67 6.70 -5.52
CA SER A 81 11.42 8.06 -6.03
C SER A 81 12.55 8.98 -5.53
N PRO A 82 13.37 9.58 -6.41
CA PRO A 82 14.54 10.40 -6.06
C PRO A 82 14.22 11.74 -5.35
N GLU A 83 13.05 11.90 -4.75
CA GLU A 83 12.62 13.15 -4.09
C GLU A 83 12.76 13.13 -2.56
N ALA A 84 13.56 12.20 -2.00
CA ALA A 84 14.00 12.26 -0.60
C ALA A 84 15.38 12.95 -0.44
N GLY A 85 15.77 13.78 -1.41
CA GLY A 85 16.87 14.72 -1.31
C GLY A 85 16.42 16.08 -0.77
N TYR A 86 15.73 16.13 0.37
CA TYR A 86 15.59 17.35 1.16
C TYR A 86 16.22 17.16 2.53
N THR A 87 17.55 17.31 2.55
CA THR A 87 18.22 17.94 3.69
C THR A 87 18.00 19.45 3.55
N GLY A 88 17.40 20.05 4.57
CA GLY A 88 17.23 21.49 4.74
C GLY A 88 16.70 21.79 6.13
#